data_AF-A0AAD8WUN8-F1
#
_entry.id   AF-A0AAD8WUN8-F1
#
_cell.length_a   1.000
_cell.length_b   1.000
_cell.length_c   1.000
_cell.angle_alpha   90.00
_cell.angle_beta   90.00
_cell.angle_gamma   90.00
#
_symmetry.space_group_name_H-M   'P 1'
#
loop_
_entity.id
_entity.type
_entity.pdbx_description
1 polymer ?
#
loop_
_entity_poly.entity_id
_entity_poly.type
_entity_poly.pdbx_seq_one_letter_code
_entity_poly.pdbx_strand_id
1 'polypeptide(L)'
;MAPRTKQCKNRAPGTDEVVEKVKVSGWERSKISAQDQKLLKKIGLLKKEALKMLGDGSSPHPPIGFPPLMKELVNMGSKFIEFCDKAATLRDALRRAEQRTDDLEAKLKASETAHKKAEKDAAAVEGLRQRLQDAEDALSEKEAQQVEHENAIVERFEMQNRRFLSKQCFHL
;
A
#
# COMPACT_ATOMS: atom_id res chain seq x y z
N MET A 1 8.04 -23.87 -40.61
CA MET A 1 9.46 -23.53 -40.39
C MET A 1 9.57 -22.81 -39.05
N ALA A 2 10.29 -23.37 -38.08
CA ALA A 2 10.50 -22.78 -36.76
C ALA A 2 11.93 -22.20 -36.68
N PRO A 3 12.14 -20.95 -36.19
CA PRO A 3 13.48 -20.46 -35.94
C PRO A 3 14.01 -20.94 -34.58
N ARG A 4 15.25 -21.44 -34.65
CA ARG A 4 16.07 -21.99 -33.58
C ARG A 4 16.48 -20.93 -32.54
N THR A 5 16.49 -21.35 -31.28
CA THR A 5 17.05 -20.67 -30.10
C THR A 5 18.52 -20.31 -30.30
N LYS A 6 18.90 -19.04 -30.11
CA LYS A 6 20.30 -18.61 -30.02
C LYS A 6 20.72 -18.44 -28.56
N GLN A 7 21.70 -19.26 -28.19
CA GLN A 7 22.44 -19.26 -26.94
C GLN A 7 23.29 -17.98 -26.85
N CYS A 8 22.98 -17.09 -25.90
CA CYS A 8 23.83 -15.93 -25.61
C CYS A 8 24.98 -16.37 -24.67
N LYS A 9 26.20 -16.43 -25.22
CA LYS A 9 27.43 -16.50 -24.43
C LYS A 9 27.75 -15.09 -23.94
N ASN A 10 27.71 -14.89 -22.63
CA ASN A 10 28.18 -13.66 -21.98
C ASN A 10 29.70 -13.57 -22.12
N ARG A 11 30.18 -12.59 -22.90
CA ARG A 11 31.59 -12.16 -22.94
C ARG A 11 31.61 -10.69 -22.55
N ALA A 12 32.26 -10.36 -21.45
CA ALA A 12 32.42 -8.98 -21.01
C ALA A 12 33.40 -8.25 -21.95
N PRO A 13 33.13 -6.97 -22.30
CA PRO A 13 34.04 -6.18 -23.13
C PRO A 13 35.23 -5.70 -22.31
N GLY A 14 36.45 -5.84 -22.84
CA GLY A 14 37.64 -5.20 -22.29
C GLY A 14 38.74 -6.16 -21.85
N THR A 15 39.29 -6.92 -22.80
CA THR A 15 40.66 -7.45 -22.69
C THR A 15 41.30 -7.27 -24.05
N ASP A 16 42.02 -6.15 -24.20
CA ASP A 16 43.21 -6.08 -25.04
C ASP A 16 44.31 -5.44 -24.19
N GLU A 17 45.49 -6.03 -24.33
CA GLU A 17 46.71 -5.79 -23.57
C GLU A 17 47.24 -4.36 -23.75
N VAL A 18 47.80 -3.76 -22.68
CA VAL A 18 49.17 -3.21 -22.67
C VAL A 18 49.61 -3.12 -21.21
N VAL A 19 50.59 -3.94 -20.84
CA VAL A 19 51.39 -3.77 -19.62
C VAL A 19 52.33 -2.58 -19.86
N GLU A 20 51.87 -1.38 -19.56
CA GLU A 20 52.74 -0.23 -19.39
C GLU A 20 53.02 -0.05 -17.90
N LYS A 21 54.31 -0.19 -17.54
CA LYS A 21 54.83 0.11 -16.21
C LYS A 21 54.68 1.60 -15.95
N VAL A 22 53.52 2.03 -15.43
CA VAL A 22 53.35 3.36 -14.89
C VAL A 22 54.16 3.44 -13.59
N LYS A 23 55.34 4.06 -13.68
CA LYS A 23 56.06 4.58 -12.51
C LYS A 23 55.11 5.56 -11.81
N VAL A 24 54.59 5.18 -10.65
CA VAL A 24 53.86 6.10 -9.76
C VAL A 24 54.88 7.04 -9.12
N SER A 25 55.27 8.07 -9.87
CA SER A 25 56.04 9.20 -9.37
C SER A 25 55.08 10.23 -8.79
N GLY A 26 55.29 10.60 -7.53
CA GLY A 26 54.65 11.77 -6.93
C GLY A 26 53.37 11.41 -6.17
N TRP A 27 53.53 11.18 -4.87
CA TRP A 27 52.45 11.38 -3.91
C TRP A 27 52.20 12.90 -3.81
N GLU A 28 51.54 13.48 -4.81
CA GLU A 28 51.06 14.85 -4.70
C GLU A 28 49.97 14.88 -3.63
N ARG A 29 50.18 15.70 -2.60
CA ARG A 29 49.19 15.94 -1.54
C ARG A 29 48.01 16.69 -2.18
N SER A 30 47.00 15.95 -2.64
CA SER A 30 45.77 16.55 -3.15
C SER A 30 45.16 17.49 -2.12
N LYS A 31 45.04 18.77 -2.47
CA LYS A 31 44.31 19.76 -1.68
C LYS A 31 42.81 19.39 -1.73
N ILE A 32 42.23 19.05 -0.59
CA ILE A 32 40.80 18.78 -0.44
C ILE A 32 40.01 20.00 -0.95
N SER A 33 39.05 19.76 -1.86
CA SER A 33 38.17 20.79 -2.42
C SER A 33 37.36 21.49 -1.32
N ALA A 34 36.99 22.76 -1.53
CA ALA A 34 36.15 23.50 -0.59
C ALA A 34 34.77 22.84 -0.38
N GLN A 35 34.26 22.12 -1.38
CA GLN A 35 33.03 21.33 -1.24
C GLN A 35 33.24 20.13 -0.29
N ASP A 36 34.33 19.40 -0.46
CA ASP A 36 34.67 18.25 0.38
C ASP A 36 34.90 18.69 1.82
N GLN A 37 35.54 19.84 2.06
CA GLN A 37 35.67 20.39 3.41
C GLN A 37 34.33 20.73 4.05
N LYS A 38 33.37 21.26 3.28
CA LYS A 38 32.01 21.55 3.80
C LYS A 38 31.28 20.26 4.15
N LEU A 39 31.39 19.25 3.30
CA LEU A 39 30.79 17.93 3.54
C LEU A 39 31.40 17.27 4.78
N LEU A 40 32.74 17.25 4.88
CA LEU A 40 33.50 16.71 6.02
C LEU A 40 33.17 17.42 7.33
N LYS A 41 32.97 18.75 7.31
CA LYS A 41 32.48 19.49 8.49
C LYS A 41 31.05 19.11 8.87
N LYS A 42 30.16 18.95 7.89
CA LYS A 42 28.76 18.60 8.12
C LYS A 42 28.60 17.19 8.71
N ILE A 43 29.47 16.27 8.33
CA ILE A 43 29.51 14.90 8.86
C ILE A 43 30.45 14.73 10.07
N GLY A 44 31.00 15.83 10.60
CA GLY A 44 31.76 15.84 11.86
C GLY A 44 33.19 15.28 11.79
N LEU A 45 33.74 15.09 10.58
CA LEU A 45 35.08 14.53 10.36
C LEU A 45 36.20 15.59 10.35
N LEU A 46 35.86 16.88 10.26
CA LEU A 46 36.83 17.97 10.30
C LEU A 46 36.64 18.82 11.57
N LYS A 47 37.27 18.43 12.69
CA LYS A 47 37.30 19.26 13.91
C LYS A 47 38.38 20.32 13.78
N LYS A 48 38.04 21.59 14.05
CA LYS A 48 38.90 22.77 13.85
C LYS A 48 39.91 23.03 14.97
N GLU A 49 40.04 22.17 15.97
CA GLU A 49 40.86 22.42 17.17
C GLU A 49 41.66 21.17 17.56
N ALA A 50 42.85 20.99 17.01
CA ALA A 50 43.84 20.02 17.51
C ALA A 50 45.29 20.42 17.18
N LEU A 51 45.57 21.72 17.16
CA LEU A 51 46.94 22.26 17.03
C LEU A 51 47.12 23.43 18.00
N LYS A 52 46.86 23.19 19.28
CA LYS A 52 47.47 23.95 20.38
C LYS A 52 48.39 22.98 21.10
N MET A 53 49.70 23.18 20.92
CA MET A 53 50.76 22.49 21.65
C MET A 53 50.52 22.70 23.15
N LEU A 54 50.31 21.60 23.87
CA LEU A 54 50.09 21.58 25.30
C LEU A 54 51.42 21.81 26.02
N GLY A 55 51.47 22.82 26.89
CA GLY A 55 52.55 23.04 27.84
C GLY A 55 52.59 21.95 28.91
N ASP A 56 53.74 21.90 29.58
CA ASP A 56 54.16 20.92 30.59
C ASP A 56 53.09 20.62 31.66
N GLY A 57 52.80 19.34 31.85
CA GLY A 57 51.87 18.85 32.86
C GLY A 57 51.92 17.33 33.00
N SER A 58 52.62 16.89 34.05
CA SER A 58 52.85 15.51 34.52
C SER A 58 51.56 14.66 34.70
N SER A 59 51.50 13.48 34.06
CA SER A 59 50.78 12.29 34.52
C SER A 59 51.18 11.03 33.71
N PRO A 60 51.08 9.80 34.25
CA PRO A 60 51.93 8.67 33.87
C PRO A 60 51.52 8.01 32.55
N HIS A 61 52.53 7.64 31.77
CA HIS A 61 52.43 6.99 30.46
C HIS A 61 51.61 5.68 30.47
N PRO A 62 50.71 5.47 29.49
CA PRO A 62 50.34 4.14 29.05
C PRO A 62 51.46 3.51 28.19
N PRO A 63 51.52 2.17 28.08
CA PRO A 63 52.67 1.49 27.48
C PRO A 63 52.84 1.81 25.99
N ILE A 64 54.11 1.87 25.62
CA ILE A 64 54.70 2.22 24.32
C ILE A 64 54.05 1.41 23.19
N GLY A 65 53.54 2.10 22.16
CA GLY A 65 53.36 1.48 20.83
C GLY A 65 52.08 1.76 20.03
N PHE A 66 51.16 2.64 20.46
CA PHE A 66 50.01 3.00 19.61
C PHE A 66 50.06 4.48 19.19
N PRO A 67 50.45 4.78 17.93
CA PRO A 67 50.41 6.14 17.40
C PRO A 67 48.99 6.73 17.52
N PRO A 68 48.83 8.02 17.87
CA PRO A 68 47.53 8.69 17.92
C PRO A 68 46.68 8.48 16.65
N LEU A 69 47.33 8.40 15.48
CA LEU A 69 46.72 8.12 14.18
C LEU A 69 46.00 6.77 14.10
N MET A 70 46.51 5.74 14.79
CA MET A 70 45.89 4.40 14.78
C MET A 70 44.60 4.38 15.59
N LYS A 71 44.52 5.14 16.69
CA LYS A 71 43.29 5.27 17.48
C LYS A 71 42.19 6.01 16.71
N GLU A 72 42.55 7.05 15.95
CA GLU A 72 41.60 7.74 15.08
C GLU A 72 41.11 6.85 13.93
N LEU A 73 42.00 6.05 13.34
CA LEU A 73 41.63 5.11 12.28
C LEU A 73 40.64 4.04 12.78
N VAL A 74 40.88 3.48 13.97
CA VAL A 74 39.97 2.51 14.60
C VAL A 74 38.62 3.16 14.91
N ASN A 75 38.60 4.38 15.46
CA ASN A 75 37.37 5.12 15.74
C ASN A 75 36.57 5.44 14.46
N MET A 76 37.25 5.81 13.37
CA MET A 76 36.59 5.99 12.07
C MET A 76 36.05 4.67 11.52
N GLY A 77 36.80 3.57 11.67
CA GLY A 77 36.34 2.23 11.30
C GLY A 77 35.06 1.82 12.05
N SER A 78 35.00 2.02 13.36
CA SER A 78 33.79 1.74 14.15
C SER A 78 32.59 2.57 13.69
N LYS A 79 32.77 3.88 13.46
CA LYS A 79 31.70 4.75 12.93
C LYS A 79 31.22 4.33 11.54
N PHE A 80 32.14 3.84 10.71
CA PHE A 80 31.81 3.35 9.38
C PHE A 80 30.97 2.05 9.45
N ILE A 81 31.33 1.13 10.35
CA ILE A 81 30.55 -0.10 10.58
C ILE A 81 29.14 0.24 11.06
N GLU A 82 29.01 1.12 12.07
CA GLU A 82 27.70 1.59 12.54
C GLU A 82 26.87 2.24 11.43
N PHE A 83 27.52 2.99 10.54
CA PHE A 83 26.85 3.58 9.39
C PHE A 83 26.34 2.50 8.42
N CYS A 84 27.17 1.50 8.11
CA CYS A 84 26.79 0.38 7.25
C CYS A 84 25.62 -0.42 7.85
N ASP A 85 25.62 -0.66 9.16
CA ASP A 85 24.54 -1.36 9.85
C ASP A 85 23.24 -0.55 9.79
N LYS A 86 23.31 0.76 10.07
CA LYS A 86 22.15 1.66 9.92
C LYS A 86 21.63 1.67 8.48
N ALA A 87 22.51 1.71 7.49
CA ALA A 87 22.12 1.64 6.08
C ALA A 87 21.47 0.29 5.71
N ALA A 88 21.92 -0.82 6.30
CA ALA A 88 21.28 -2.11 6.12
C ALA A 88 19.87 -2.13 6.72
N THR A 89 19.69 -1.65 7.96
CA THR A 89 18.37 -1.58 8.59
C THR A 89 17.38 -0.70 7.81
N LEU A 90 17.86 0.42 7.26
CA LEU A 90 17.04 1.32 6.44
C LEU A 90 16.60 0.65 5.14
N ARG A 91 17.49 -0.09 4.47
CA ARG A 91 17.13 -0.85 3.25
C ARG A 91 16.08 -1.92 3.53
N ASP A 92 16.19 -2.64 4.63
CA ASP A 92 15.19 -3.64 5.01
C ASP A 92 13.87 -3.01 5.48
N ALA A 93 13.91 -1.81 6.06
CA ALA A 93 12.71 -1.04 6.36
C ALA A 93 12.00 -0.57 5.07
N LEU A 94 12.77 -0.10 4.09
CA LEU A 94 12.26 0.32 2.78
C LEU A 94 11.62 -0.86 2.03
N ARG A 95 12.29 -2.01 1.96
CA ARG A 95 11.73 -3.22 1.33
C ARG A 95 10.42 -3.66 1.97
N ARG A 96 10.34 -3.60 3.31
CA ARG A 96 9.11 -3.92 4.05
C ARG A 96 8.00 -2.88 3.79
N ALA A 97 8.35 -1.62 3.60
CA ALA A 97 7.40 -0.59 3.25
C ALA A 97 6.84 -0.79 1.83
N GLU A 98 7.71 -1.08 0.86
CA GLU A 98 7.33 -1.40 -0.53
C GLU A 98 6.41 -2.62 -0.59
N GLN A 99 6.76 -3.70 0.14
CA GLN A 99 5.89 -4.88 0.18
C GLN A 99 4.51 -4.57 0.78
N ARG A 100 4.45 -3.71 1.81
CA ARG A 100 3.16 -3.27 2.38
C ARG A 100 2.35 -2.43 1.40
N THR A 101 3.00 -1.59 0.59
CA THR A 101 2.28 -0.80 -0.41
C THR A 101 1.69 -1.70 -1.49
N ASP A 102 2.43 -2.72 -1.94
CA ASP A 102 1.93 -3.69 -2.91
C ASP A 102 0.76 -4.51 -2.35
N ASP A 103 0.87 -4.97 -1.10
CA ASP A 103 -0.20 -5.69 -0.40
C ASP A 103 -1.46 -4.83 -0.22
N LEU A 104 -1.28 -3.54 0.10
CA LEU A 104 -2.39 -2.59 0.23
C LEU A 104 -3.04 -2.30 -1.13
N GLU A 105 -2.26 -2.18 -2.19
CA GLU A 105 -2.79 -1.99 -3.54
C GLU A 105 -3.60 -3.22 -4.00
N ALA A 106 -3.11 -4.43 -3.71
CA ALA A 106 -3.83 -5.67 -3.99
C ALA A 106 -5.16 -5.73 -3.21
N LYS A 107 -5.15 -5.37 -1.92
CA LYS A 107 -6.37 -5.30 -1.10
C LYS A 107 -7.35 -4.23 -1.59
N LEU A 108 -6.86 -3.07 -2.03
CA LEU A 108 -7.69 -2.01 -2.58
C LEU A 108 -8.40 -2.49 -3.85
N LYS A 109 -7.66 -3.08 -4.80
CA LYS A 109 -8.23 -3.66 -6.03
C LYS A 109 -9.28 -4.73 -5.71
N ALA A 110 -9.00 -5.62 -4.77
CA ALA A 110 -9.96 -6.62 -4.33
C ALA A 110 -11.23 -5.96 -3.74
N SER A 111 -11.08 -4.95 -2.88
CA SER A 111 -12.19 -4.21 -2.29
C SER A 111 -13.03 -3.47 -3.33
N GLU A 112 -12.41 -2.83 -4.31
CA GLU A 112 -13.12 -2.14 -5.40
C GLU A 112 -13.95 -3.10 -6.25
N THR A 113 -13.42 -4.29 -6.55
CA THR A 113 -14.18 -5.31 -7.29
C THR A 113 -15.37 -5.83 -6.47
N ALA A 114 -15.17 -6.04 -5.16
CA ALA A 114 -16.25 -6.40 -4.24
C ALA A 114 -17.33 -5.31 -4.15
N HIS A 115 -16.93 -4.03 -4.08
CA HIS A 115 -17.85 -2.90 -4.06
C HIS A 115 -18.68 -2.81 -5.34
N LYS A 116 -18.05 -2.92 -6.51
CA LYS A 116 -18.77 -2.93 -7.80
C LYS A 116 -19.77 -4.08 -7.91
N LYS A 117 -19.45 -5.24 -7.32
CA LYS A 117 -20.38 -6.36 -7.25
C LYS A 117 -21.55 -6.04 -6.32
N ALA A 118 -21.26 -5.56 -5.11
CA ALA A 118 -22.29 -5.17 -4.14
C ALA A 118 -23.25 -4.09 -4.68
N GLU A 119 -22.73 -3.14 -5.45
CA GLU A 119 -23.53 -2.10 -6.10
C GLU A 119 -24.50 -2.69 -7.15
N LYS A 120 -24.04 -3.64 -7.97
CA LYS A 120 -24.90 -4.36 -8.92
C LYS A 120 -25.97 -5.20 -8.21
N ASP A 121 -25.57 -5.89 -7.14
CA ASP A 121 -26.48 -6.71 -6.34
C ASP A 121 -27.55 -5.81 -5.68
N ALA A 122 -27.17 -4.64 -5.17
CA ALA A 122 -28.10 -3.65 -4.61
C ALA A 122 -29.11 -3.14 -5.65
N ALA A 123 -28.65 -2.82 -6.87
CA ALA A 123 -29.55 -2.42 -7.96
C ALA A 123 -30.54 -3.53 -8.35
N ALA A 124 -30.10 -4.79 -8.35
CA ALA A 124 -30.98 -5.93 -8.60
C ALA A 124 -32.04 -6.11 -7.51
N VAL A 125 -31.66 -5.93 -6.24
CA VAL A 125 -32.58 -5.97 -5.10
C VAL A 125 -33.62 -4.86 -5.20
N GLU A 126 -33.21 -3.64 -5.58
CA GLU A 126 -34.15 -2.53 -5.75
C GLU A 126 -35.19 -2.82 -6.84
N GLY A 127 -34.75 -3.40 -7.97
CA GLY A 127 -35.67 -3.84 -9.01
C GLY A 127 -36.60 -4.98 -8.58
N LEU A 128 -36.22 -5.80 -7.60
CA LEU A 128 -37.12 -6.81 -7.01
C LEU A 128 -38.11 -6.17 -6.03
N ARG A 129 -37.68 -5.19 -5.23
CA ARG A 129 -38.55 -4.43 -4.33
C ARG A 129 -39.66 -3.72 -5.09
N GLN A 130 -39.33 -3.07 -6.20
CA GLN A 130 -40.35 -2.41 -7.03
C GLN A 130 -41.38 -3.41 -7.56
N ARG A 131 -40.92 -4.55 -8.09
CA ARG A 131 -41.83 -5.59 -8.58
C ARG A 131 -42.72 -6.19 -7.49
N LEU A 132 -42.20 -6.30 -6.27
CA LEU A 132 -42.99 -6.74 -5.12
C LEU A 132 -44.06 -5.71 -4.79
N GLN A 133 -43.71 -4.42 -4.74
CA GLN A 133 -44.67 -3.34 -4.49
C GLN A 133 -45.77 -3.33 -5.56
N ASP A 134 -45.41 -3.41 -6.84
CA ASP A 134 -46.38 -3.43 -7.94
C ASP A 134 -47.34 -4.64 -7.82
N ALA A 135 -46.82 -5.79 -7.38
CA ALA A 135 -47.63 -7.00 -7.16
C ALA A 135 -48.54 -6.88 -5.94
N GLU A 136 -48.06 -6.27 -4.85
CA GLU A 136 -48.85 -5.98 -3.64
C GLU A 136 -50.00 -5.01 -3.96
N ASP A 137 -49.72 -3.94 -4.70
CA ASP A 137 -50.72 -2.96 -5.13
C ASP A 137 -51.79 -3.62 -6.03
N ALA A 138 -51.36 -4.44 -7.00
CA ALA A 138 -52.27 -5.16 -7.88
C ALA A 138 -53.14 -6.18 -7.14
N LEU A 139 -52.59 -6.86 -6.12
CA LEU A 139 -53.33 -7.79 -5.30
C LEU A 139 -54.37 -7.05 -4.43
N SER A 140 -53.98 -5.92 -3.83
CA SER A 140 -54.91 -5.08 -3.06
C SER A 140 -56.07 -4.57 -3.92
N GLU A 141 -55.81 -4.17 -5.17
CA GLU A 141 -56.88 -3.78 -6.11
C GLU A 141 -57.83 -4.94 -6.41
N LYS A 142 -57.29 -6.15 -6.61
CA LYS A 142 -58.11 -7.35 -6.87
C LYS A 142 -58.96 -7.74 -5.68
N GLU A 143 -58.43 -7.63 -4.47
CA GLU A 143 -59.19 -7.84 -3.23
C GLU A 143 -60.34 -6.83 -3.12
N ALA A 144 -60.09 -5.55 -3.39
CA ALA A 144 -61.14 -4.52 -3.36
C ALA A 144 -62.26 -4.82 -4.38
N GLN A 145 -61.89 -5.17 -5.61
CA GLN A 145 -62.84 -5.57 -6.67
C GLN A 145 -63.66 -6.79 -6.26
N GLN A 146 -63.02 -7.78 -5.63
CA GLN A 146 -63.72 -8.98 -5.15
C GLN A 146 -64.72 -8.64 -4.05
N VAL A 147 -64.33 -7.83 -3.07
CA VAL A 147 -65.22 -7.38 -1.99
C VAL A 147 -66.42 -6.63 -2.55
N GLU A 148 -66.23 -5.73 -3.51
CA GLU A 148 -67.33 -5.01 -4.15
C GLU A 148 -68.28 -5.97 -4.89
N HIS A 149 -67.73 -6.93 -5.63
CA HIS A 149 -68.51 -7.94 -6.33
C HIS A 149 -69.32 -8.84 -5.37
N GLU A 150 -68.71 -9.30 -4.28
CA GLU A 150 -69.37 -10.11 -3.25
C GLU A 150 -70.49 -9.33 -2.55
N ASN A 151 -70.24 -8.07 -2.20
CA ASN A 151 -71.28 -7.19 -1.62
C ASN A 151 -72.47 -7.03 -2.58
N ALA A 152 -72.22 -6.81 -3.88
CA ALA A 152 -73.29 -6.72 -4.88
C ALA A 152 -74.09 -8.03 -5.02
N ILE A 153 -73.47 -9.19 -4.80
CA ILE A 153 -74.17 -10.48 -4.76
C ILE A 153 -75.05 -10.56 -3.50
N VAL A 154 -74.50 -10.24 -2.33
CA VAL A 154 -75.22 -10.26 -1.05
C VAL A 154 -76.46 -9.35 -1.12
N GLU A 155 -76.30 -8.10 -1.59
CA GLU A 155 -77.41 -7.15 -1.74
C GLU A 155 -78.52 -7.69 -2.65
N ARG A 156 -78.15 -8.35 -3.76
CA ARG A 156 -79.12 -8.99 -4.66
C ARG A 156 -79.89 -10.11 -3.97
N PHE A 157 -79.20 -10.97 -3.22
CA PHE A 157 -79.85 -12.04 -2.45
C PHE A 157 -80.77 -11.48 -1.36
N GLU A 158 -80.34 -10.46 -0.61
CA GLU A 158 -81.17 -9.81 0.40
C GLU A 158 -82.43 -9.18 -0.21
N MET A 159 -82.31 -8.55 -1.38
CA MET A 159 -83.45 -7.98 -2.09
C MET A 159 -84.43 -9.07 -2.55
N GLN A 160 -83.93 -10.20 -3.08
CA GLN A 160 -84.76 -11.33 -3.46
C GLN A 160 -85.48 -11.94 -2.24
N ASN A 161 -84.77 -12.14 -1.14
CA ASN A 161 -85.34 -12.66 0.11
C ASN A 161 -86.44 -11.74 0.65
N ARG A 162 -86.22 -10.42 0.67
CA ARG A 162 -87.26 -9.45 1.06
C ARG A 162 -88.53 -9.55 0.21
N ARG A 163 -88.37 -9.67 -1.12
CA ARG A 163 -89.51 -9.84 -2.06
C ARG A 163 -90.23 -11.17 -1.86
N PHE A 164 -89.51 -12.23 -1.51
CA PHE A 164 -90.10 -13.53 -1.24
C PHE A 164 -90.92 -13.51 0.05
N LEU A 165 -90.35 -12.99 1.14
CA LEU A 165 -91.03 -12.86 2.43
C LEU A 165 -92.25 -11.95 2.33
N SER A 166 -92.16 -10.83 1.60
CA SER A 166 -93.32 -9.94 1.42
C SER A 166 -94.48 -10.64 0.70
N LYS A 167 -94.21 -11.56 -0.23
CA LYS A 167 -95.27 -12.31 -0.91
C LYS A 167 -95.91 -13.36 0.00
N GLN A 168 -95.12 -14.03 0.84
CA GLN A 168 -95.63 -15.02 1.79
C GLN A 168 -96.55 -14.37 2.85
N CYS A 169 -96.20 -13.20 3.36
CA CYS A 169 -97.04 -12.50 4.34
C CYS A 169 -98.39 -12.01 3.80
N PHE A 170 -98.56 -11.90 2.48
CA PHE A 170 -99.83 -11.51 1.85
C PHE A 170 -100.76 -12.70 1.55
N HIS A 171 -100.30 -13.94 1.73
CA HIS A 171 -101.05 -15.17 1.44
C HIS A 171 -101.41 -15.97 2.71
N LEU A 172 -101.15 -15.41 3.89
CA LEU A 172 -101.62 -15.87 5.21
C LEU A 172 -102.71 -14.93 5.70
#